data_AF-A0A3B9PN09-F1
#
_entry.id   AF-A0A3B9PN09-F1
#
_cell.length_a   1.000
_cell.length_b   1.000
_cell.length_c   1.000
_cell.angle_alpha   90.00
_cell.angle_beta   90.00
_cell.angle_gamma   90.00
#
_symmetry.space_group_name_H-M   'P 1'
#
loop_
_entity.id
_entity.type
_entity.pdbx_description
1 polymer ?
#
loop_
_entity_poly.entity_id
_entity_poly.type
_entity_poly.pdbx_seq_one_letter_code
_entity_poly.pdbx_strand_id
1 'polypeptide(L)'
;MQKTLIARVLPAALLVLANGTASAAGFQLLEQNASGIGNAYAGSAAVAENASTIYFNPAGMTQLQAREASVGLSLVRPSFKFTDQGSSAGVLTGNAQDAGDWAALPNAYLSWAL
;
A
#
# COMPACT_ATOMS: atom_id res chain seq x y z
N MET A 1 23.21 40.03 20.17
CA MET A 1 23.57 38.62 19.90
C MET A 1 22.36 37.68 19.88
N GLN A 2 21.44 37.72 20.85
CA GLN A 2 20.25 36.84 20.89
C GLN A 2 19.28 36.99 19.71
N LYS A 3 19.00 38.23 19.25
CA LYS A 3 18.13 38.48 18.07
C LYS A 3 18.68 37.82 16.79
N THR A 4 20.00 37.83 16.63
CA THR A 4 20.71 37.24 15.48
C THR A 4 20.75 35.71 15.55
N LEU A 5 20.75 35.14 16.77
CA LEU A 5 20.63 33.70 17.00
C LEU A 5 19.21 33.20 16.66
N ILE A 6 18.18 33.89 17.14
CA ILE A 6 16.77 33.54 16.85
C ILE A 6 16.49 33.61 15.35
N ALA A 7 16.97 34.66 14.67
CA ALA A 7 16.82 34.83 13.22
C ALA A 7 17.48 33.71 12.39
N ARG A 8 18.43 32.95 12.97
CA ARG A 8 19.12 31.83 12.31
C ARG A 8 18.55 30.47 12.69
N VAL A 9 18.18 30.28 13.96
CA VAL A 9 17.70 29.00 14.48
C VAL A 9 16.25 28.74 14.07
N LEU A 10 15.41 29.77 14.02
CA LEU A 10 14.00 29.64 13.65
C LEU A 10 13.78 29.05 12.24
N PRO A 11 14.42 29.55 11.16
CA PRO A 11 14.27 28.95 9.84
C PRO A 11 14.86 27.52 9.77
N ALA A 12 15.94 27.24 10.49
CA ALA A 12 16.50 25.88 10.56
C ALA A 12 15.54 24.89 11.25
N ALA A 13 14.92 25.29 12.35
CA ALA A 13 13.91 24.48 13.04
C ALA A 13 12.67 24.26 12.19
N LEU A 14 12.22 25.28 11.44
CA LEU A 14 11.09 25.14 10.51
C LEU A 14 11.40 24.17 9.36
N LEU A 15 12.62 24.17 8.82
CA LEU A 15 13.04 23.20 7.79
C LEU A 15 13.08 21.76 8.34
N VAL A 16 13.51 21.60 9.59
CA VAL A 16 13.48 20.30 10.27
C VAL A 16 12.05 19.85 10.55
N LEU A 17 11.12 20.74 10.89
CA LEU A 17 9.71 20.38 11.14
C LEU A 17 8.89 20.21 9.86
N ALA A 18 9.31 20.83 8.76
CA ALA A 18 8.67 20.72 7.45
C ALA A 18 9.14 19.50 6.65
N ASN A 19 9.94 18.60 7.24
CA ASN A 19 10.39 17.39 6.56
C ASN A 19 9.22 16.40 6.39
N GLY A 20 8.58 16.41 5.22
CA GLY A 20 7.58 15.41 4.87
C GLY A 20 8.22 14.07 4.50
N THR A 21 7.58 12.97 4.86
CA THR A 21 7.86 11.65 4.25
C THR A 21 7.14 11.57 2.91
N ALA A 22 7.86 11.19 1.84
CA ALA A 22 7.22 10.85 0.57
C ALA A 22 6.65 9.43 0.65
N SER A 23 5.34 9.27 0.40
CA SER A 23 4.73 7.95 0.26
C SER A 23 4.96 7.44 -1.16
N ALA A 24 5.39 6.18 -1.30
CA ALA A 24 5.56 5.51 -2.58
C ALA A 24 4.77 4.20 -2.58
N ALA A 25 3.95 3.99 -3.60
CA ALA A 25 3.08 2.82 -3.73
C ALA A 25 3.65 1.73 -4.67
N GLY A 26 4.93 1.84 -5.07
CA GLY A 26 5.49 1.03 -6.17
C GLY A 26 5.41 -0.48 -5.97
N PHE A 27 5.51 -0.95 -4.73
CA PHE A 27 5.36 -2.37 -4.35
C PHE A 27 4.18 -2.60 -3.40
N GLN A 28 3.31 -1.61 -3.24
CA GLN A 28 2.16 -1.73 -2.35
C GLN A 28 1.12 -2.64 -2.99
N LEU A 29 0.63 -3.60 -2.21
CA LEU A 29 -0.42 -4.53 -2.61
C LEU A 29 -1.68 -4.22 -1.83
N LEU A 30 -2.71 -3.76 -2.54
CA LEU A 30 -3.94 -3.28 -1.93
C LEU A 30 -5.03 -4.36 -1.89
N GLU A 31 -4.82 -5.50 -2.55
CA GLU A 31 -5.74 -6.63 -2.76
C GLU A 31 -6.11 -7.40 -1.48
N GLN A 32 -6.61 -6.67 -0.49
CA GLN A 32 -6.93 -7.16 0.85
C GLN A 32 -8.35 -7.71 0.98
N ASN A 33 -9.22 -7.41 0.02
CA ASN A 33 -10.61 -7.89 -0.04
C ASN A 33 -11.20 -7.68 -1.44
N ALA A 34 -12.21 -8.48 -1.80
CA ALA A 34 -12.89 -8.32 -3.08
C ALA A 34 -13.83 -7.10 -3.12
N SER A 35 -14.47 -6.76 -2.00
CA SER A 35 -15.40 -5.62 -1.90
C SER A 35 -14.72 -4.28 -2.19
N GLY A 36 -13.48 -4.11 -1.74
CA GLY A 36 -12.65 -2.94 -2.02
C GLY A 36 -12.11 -2.93 -3.45
N ILE A 37 -11.72 -4.08 -4.03
CA ILE A 37 -11.36 -4.14 -5.46
C ILE A 37 -12.53 -3.63 -6.32
N GLY A 38 -13.76 -4.05 -6.01
CA GLY A 38 -14.96 -3.67 -6.74
C GLY A 38 -15.25 -2.16 -6.76
N ASN A 39 -14.77 -1.41 -5.77
CA ASN A 39 -14.94 0.05 -5.68
C ASN A 39 -13.61 0.82 -5.74
N ALA A 40 -12.53 0.19 -6.20
CA ALA A 40 -11.17 0.75 -6.23
C ALA A 40 -10.68 1.31 -4.87
N TYR A 41 -11.11 0.70 -3.77
CA TYR A 41 -10.81 1.08 -2.39
C TYR A 41 -11.26 2.49 -2.01
N ALA A 42 -12.25 3.03 -2.74
CA ALA A 42 -12.86 4.31 -2.41
C ALA A 42 -13.55 4.22 -1.04
N GLY A 43 -13.13 5.07 -0.11
CA GLY A 43 -13.72 5.14 1.23
C GLY A 43 -13.42 3.94 2.13
N SER A 44 -12.41 3.11 1.84
CA SER A 44 -12.13 1.89 2.62
C SER A 44 -11.87 2.11 4.11
N ALA A 45 -11.50 3.33 4.53
CA ALA A 45 -11.40 3.69 5.94
C ALA A 45 -12.76 3.78 6.67
N ALA A 46 -13.87 3.88 5.94
CA ALA A 46 -15.23 3.98 6.48
C ALA A 46 -16.10 2.75 6.17
N VAL A 47 -15.65 1.87 5.28
CA VAL A 47 -16.37 0.64 4.91
C VAL A 47 -16.13 -0.43 5.97
N ALA A 48 -17.22 -0.99 6.50
CA ALA A 48 -17.23 -2.03 7.53
C ALA A 48 -18.22 -3.15 7.19
N GLU A 49 -18.23 -3.59 5.93
CA GLU A 49 -19.14 -4.62 5.42
C GLU A 49 -18.66 -6.04 5.70
N ASN A 50 -17.37 -6.21 5.98
CA ASN A 50 -16.81 -7.52 6.32
C ASN A 50 -15.53 -7.41 7.18
N ALA A 51 -15.08 -8.54 7.75
CA ALA A 51 -13.92 -8.63 8.66
C ALA A 51 -12.60 -8.04 8.12
N SER A 52 -12.42 -7.86 6.81
CA SER A 52 -11.23 -7.21 6.25
C SER A 52 -11.14 -5.71 6.57
N THR A 53 -12.21 -5.09 7.09
CA THR A 53 -12.19 -3.70 7.57
C THR A 53 -11.07 -3.46 8.58
N ILE A 54 -10.66 -4.49 9.33
CA ILE A 54 -9.54 -4.45 10.28
C ILE A 54 -8.25 -3.89 9.65
N TYR A 55 -7.98 -4.23 8.38
CA TYR A 55 -6.79 -3.75 7.67
C TYR A 55 -6.82 -2.23 7.44
N PHE A 56 -7.99 -1.68 7.13
CA PHE A 56 -8.16 -0.27 6.73
C PHE A 56 -8.51 0.64 7.92
N ASN A 57 -9.39 0.16 8.80
CA ASN A 57 -9.82 0.84 10.01
C ASN A 57 -10.36 -0.16 11.04
N PRO A 58 -9.57 -0.55 12.06
CA PRO A 58 -10.01 -1.44 13.13
C PRO A 58 -11.25 -0.97 13.89
N ALA A 59 -11.55 0.34 13.92
CA ALA A 59 -12.77 0.83 14.56
C ALA A 59 -14.04 0.35 13.83
N GLY A 60 -13.94 0.00 12.54
CA GLY A 60 -15.04 -0.58 11.77
C GLY A 60 -15.55 -1.91 12.33
N MET A 61 -14.76 -2.63 13.14
CA MET A 61 -15.18 -3.88 13.77
C MET A 61 -16.43 -3.74 14.63
N THR A 62 -16.72 -2.55 15.16
CA THR A 62 -17.93 -2.32 15.98
C THR A 62 -19.23 -2.44 15.18
N GLN A 63 -19.14 -2.39 13.84
CA GLN A 63 -20.27 -2.53 12.92
C GLN A 63 -20.45 -3.98 12.43
N LEU A 64 -19.49 -4.87 12.73
CA LEU A 64 -19.52 -6.26 12.32
C LEU A 64 -20.36 -7.12 13.27
N GLN A 65 -20.65 -8.36 12.85
CA GLN A 65 -21.24 -9.34 13.74
C GLN A 65 -20.27 -9.72 14.88
N ALA A 66 -20.80 -10.24 15.99
CA ALA A 66 -19.99 -10.60 17.16
C ALA A 66 -18.84 -11.57 16.84
N ARG A 67 -18.99 -12.40 15.80
CA ARG A 67 -17.93 -13.23 15.25
C ARG A 67 -18.06 -13.22 13.75
N GLU A 68 -17.00 -12.82 13.06
CA GLU A 68 -17.03 -12.68 11.61
C GLU A 68 -15.67 -13.03 11.00
N ALA A 69 -15.68 -13.76 9.90
CA ALA A 69 -14.47 -14.16 9.18
C ALA A 69 -14.59 -13.82 7.70
N SER A 70 -13.49 -13.35 7.12
CA SER A 70 -13.36 -13.07 5.69
C SER A 70 -12.14 -13.76 5.14
N VAL A 71 -12.27 -14.42 4.01
CA VAL A 71 -11.15 -15.02 3.26
C VAL A 71 -11.27 -14.65 1.79
N GLY A 72 -10.13 -14.45 1.13
CA GLY A 72 -10.08 -14.03 -0.25
C GLY A 72 -8.79 -14.45 -0.94
N LEU A 73 -8.85 -14.47 -2.27
CA LEU A 73 -7.71 -14.70 -3.14
C LEU A 73 -7.84 -13.75 -4.32
N SER A 74 -6.81 -12.94 -4.55
CA SER A 74 -6.72 -12.06 -5.71
C SER A 74 -5.61 -12.53 -6.63
N LEU A 75 -5.89 -12.57 -7.93
CA LEU A 75 -4.90 -12.85 -8.96
C LEU A 75 -4.55 -11.55 -9.67
N VAL A 76 -3.29 -11.15 -9.63
CA VAL A 76 -2.80 -9.91 -10.23
C VAL A 76 -1.76 -10.24 -11.28
N ARG A 77 -1.86 -9.61 -12.45
CA ARG A 77 -0.82 -9.67 -13.49
C ARG A 77 -0.43 -8.25 -13.87
N PRO A 78 0.63 -7.68 -13.27
CA PRO A 78 1.18 -6.43 -13.75
C PRO A 78 1.75 -6.61 -15.16
N SER A 79 1.91 -5.50 -15.88
CA SER A 79 2.65 -5.45 -17.14
C SER A 79 3.75 -4.40 -16.99
N PHE A 80 4.99 -4.83 -17.13
CA PHE A 80 6.19 -4.00 -16.98
C PHE A 80 6.94 -4.02 -18.30
N LYS A 81 6.49 -3.20 -19.25
CA LYS A 81 7.06 -3.18 -20.60
C LYS A 81 8.33 -2.35 -20.65
N PHE A 82 9.36 -2.88 -21.29
CA PHE A 82 10.63 -2.19 -21.52
C PHE A 82 11.22 -2.58 -22.88
N THR A 83 12.05 -1.69 -23.42
CA THR A 83 12.77 -1.91 -24.68
C THR A 83 14.23 -2.24 -24.38
N ASP A 84 14.65 -3.45 -24.68
CA ASP A 84 16.04 -3.85 -24.59
C ASP A 84 16.81 -3.47 -25.87
N GLN A 85 17.95 -2.81 -25.73
CA GLN A 85 18.86 -2.44 -26.83
C GLN A 85 20.10 -3.34 -26.91
N GLY A 86 20.07 -4.52 -26.28
CA GLY A 86 21.16 -5.51 -26.33
C GLY A 86 21.87 -5.69 -24.99
N SER A 87 21.10 -5.76 -23.90
CA SER A 87 21.61 -5.95 -22.55
C SER A 87 22.31 -7.31 -22.41
N SER A 88 23.57 -7.28 -21.98
CA SER A 88 24.37 -8.48 -21.70
C SER A 88 25.13 -8.33 -20.39
N ALA A 89 25.18 -9.41 -19.60
CA ALA A 89 25.93 -9.50 -18.36
C ALA A 89 26.70 -10.83 -18.34
N GLY A 90 27.93 -10.82 -18.85
CA GLY A 90 28.74 -12.04 -19.01
C GLY A 90 28.13 -12.98 -20.06
N VAL A 91 27.77 -14.20 -19.65
CA VAL A 91 27.08 -15.19 -20.51
C VAL A 91 25.56 -14.97 -20.54
N LEU A 92 25.01 -14.10 -19.69
CA LEU A 92 23.57 -13.82 -19.65
C LEU A 92 23.18 -12.77 -20.69
N THR A 93 22.19 -13.08 -21.52
CA THR A 93 21.56 -12.17 -22.49
C THR A 93 20.08 -12.05 -22.21
N GLY A 94 19.53 -10.84 -22.26
CA GLY A 94 18.09 -10.59 -22.13
C GLY A 94 17.39 -10.53 -23.48
N ASN A 95 16.16 -11.05 -23.58
CA ASN A 95 15.26 -10.82 -24.72
C ASN A 95 13.80 -10.59 -24.30
N ALA A 96 13.52 -10.52 -22.99
CA ALA A 96 12.19 -10.24 -22.47
C ALA A 96 11.83 -8.77 -22.74
N GLN A 97 10.55 -8.51 -23.04
CA GLN A 97 10.01 -7.16 -23.27
C GLN A 97 8.91 -6.78 -22.27
N ASP A 98 8.49 -7.73 -21.44
CA ASP A 98 7.54 -7.54 -20.33
C ASP A 98 8.04 -8.37 -19.14
N ALA A 99 8.25 -7.74 -17.98
CA ALA A 99 8.64 -8.43 -16.74
C ALA A 99 7.44 -8.79 -15.86
N GLY A 100 6.22 -8.55 -16.32
CA GLY A 100 4.99 -8.88 -15.61
C GLY A 100 4.61 -10.35 -15.68
N ASP A 101 4.25 -10.94 -14.54
CA ASP A 101 3.78 -12.31 -14.42
C ASP A 101 2.57 -12.40 -13.46
N TRP A 102 1.81 -13.50 -13.52
CA TRP A 102 0.71 -13.74 -12.60
C TRP A 102 1.22 -13.96 -11.17
N ALA A 103 0.62 -13.26 -10.22
CA ALA A 103 0.82 -13.45 -8.80
C ALA A 103 -0.53 -13.72 -8.12
N ALA A 104 -0.48 -14.58 -7.10
CA ALA A 104 -1.62 -14.90 -6.25
C ALA A 104 -1.43 -14.25 -4.87
N LEU A 105 -2.45 -13.49 -4.44
CA LEU A 105 -2.45 -12.69 -3.21
C LEU A 105 -3.60 -13.17 -2.32
N PRO A 106 -3.35 -14.13 -1.39
CA PRO A 106 -4.36 -14.56 -0.44
C PRO A 106 -4.51 -13.55 0.70
N ASN A 107 -5.72 -13.42 1.22
CA ASN A 107 -6.02 -12.65 2.43
C ASN A 107 -7.01 -13.40 3.32
N ALA A 108 -6.89 -13.21 4.64
CA ALA A 108 -7.77 -13.81 5.63
C ALA A 108 -7.83 -12.94 6.90
N TYR A 109 -9.03 -12.79 7.45
CA TYR A 109 -9.34 -11.93 8.60
C TYR A 109 -10.36 -12.59 9.52
N LEU A 110 -10.24 -12.36 10.82
CA LEU A 110 -11.18 -12.81 11.85
C LEU A 110 -11.42 -11.66 12.84
N SER A 111 -12.69 -11.32 13.05
CA SER A 111 -13.17 -10.39 14.08
C SER A 111 -13.92 -11.17 15.16
N TRP A 112 -13.68 -10.83 16.43
CA TRP A 112 -14.31 -11.47 17.58
C TRP A 112 -14.59 -10.44 18.68
N ALA A 113 -15.86 -10.23 18.99
CA ALA A 113 -16.31 -9.37 20.09
C ALA A 113 -16.19 -10.12 21.44
N LEU A 114 -15.65 -9.42 22.45
CA LEU A 114 -15.48 -9.92 23.82
C LEU A 114 -16.73 -9.69 24.67
#